data_AF-A0A967JYC8-F1
#
_entry.id   AF-A0A967JYC8-F1
#
_cell.length_a   1.000
_cell.length_b   1.000
_cell.length_c   1.000
_cell.angle_alpha   90.00
_cell.angle_beta   90.00
_cell.angle_gamma   90.00
#
_symmetry.space_group_name_H-M   'P 1'
#
loop_
_entity.id
_entity.type
_entity.pdbx_description
1 polymer ?
#
loop_
_entity_poly.entity_id
_entity_poly.type
_entity_poly.pdbx_seq_one_letter_code
_entity_poly.pdbx_strand_id
1 'polypeptide(L)'
;HDGRGRAEPARFNRFGLEIKPWRRDGRHVLVTTQSELFYRYRLGLSRDAWVADTIARLRSASERPIRVCHKPIASRGADAAAGPGFEAALAGAHALVTHSSSTAVKALLEGVPVFCTGACAASRMGLEDLARIESPHYPEDRAPWLWTLAANQWTLAEMADGTCWRELHGPR
;
A
#
# COMPACT_ATOMS: atom_id res chain seq x y z
N HIS A 1 9.43 4.00 9.23
CA HIS A 1 8.27 4.56 9.94
C HIS A 1 7.24 3.46 10.15
N ASP A 2 6.76 3.25 11.36
CA ASP A 2 5.81 2.18 11.75
C ASP A 2 4.33 2.62 11.68
N GLY A 3 4.10 3.86 11.25
CA GLY A 3 2.77 4.45 11.12
C GLY A 3 2.25 5.09 12.41
N ARG A 4 3.06 5.21 13.46
CA ARG A 4 2.68 5.84 14.74
C ARG A 4 3.11 7.31 14.78
N GLY A 5 2.37 8.10 15.57
CA GLY A 5 2.60 9.54 15.73
C GLY A 5 1.30 10.32 15.77
N ARG A 6 1.41 11.63 15.98
CA ARG A 6 0.33 12.60 15.82
C ARG A 6 0.88 13.75 14.97
N ALA A 7 0.14 14.13 13.95
CA ALA A 7 0.47 15.26 13.09
C ALA A 7 -0.81 15.97 12.67
N GLU A 8 -0.70 17.28 12.48
CA GLU A 8 -1.77 18.13 11.96
C GLU A 8 -1.94 17.95 10.44
N PRO A 9 -3.14 18.23 9.88
CA PRO A 9 -3.43 18.00 8.46
C PRO A 9 -2.64 18.92 7.50
N ALA A 10 -2.02 20.00 7.99
CA ALA A 10 -1.38 21.02 7.15
C ALA A 10 -0.39 20.44 6.13
N ARG A 11 0.50 19.52 6.55
CA ARG A 11 1.46 18.89 5.64
C ARG A 11 0.78 17.97 4.63
N PHE A 12 -0.23 17.20 5.06
CA PHE A 12 -1.00 16.34 4.17
C PHE A 12 -1.71 17.15 3.09
N ASN A 13 -2.35 18.27 3.46
CA ASN A 13 -3.09 19.13 2.54
C ASN A 13 -2.19 19.71 1.43
N ARG A 14 -0.90 19.93 1.69
CA ARG A 14 0.07 20.40 0.67
C ARG A 14 0.29 19.41 -0.47
N PHE A 15 0.03 18.11 -0.26
CA PHE A 15 0.13 17.11 -1.32
C PHE A 15 -1.09 17.06 -2.24
N GLY A 16 -2.18 17.77 -1.91
CA GLY A 16 -3.41 17.77 -2.74
C GLY A 16 -4.06 16.39 -2.86
N LEU A 17 -3.83 15.50 -1.89
CA LEU A 17 -4.37 14.15 -1.88
C LEU A 17 -5.76 14.11 -1.26
N GLU A 18 -6.65 13.31 -1.84
CA GLU A 18 -7.99 13.05 -1.30
C GLU A 18 -8.01 11.72 -0.53
N ILE A 19 -8.73 11.70 0.59
CA ILE A 19 -9.02 10.49 1.35
C ILE A 19 -10.46 10.07 1.04
N LYS A 20 -10.65 9.16 0.09
CA LYS A 20 -11.98 8.74 -0.40
C LYS A 20 -12.74 7.89 0.64
N PRO A 21 -14.08 7.93 0.68
CA PRO A 21 -14.88 7.05 1.54
C PRO A 21 -14.55 5.57 1.35
N TRP A 22 -14.81 4.75 2.37
CA TRP A 22 -14.59 3.30 2.28
C TRP A 22 -15.44 2.67 1.17
N ARG A 23 -14.80 1.87 0.31
CA ARG A 23 -15.44 1.03 -0.69
C ARG A 23 -15.92 -0.27 -0.05
N ARG A 24 -17.17 -0.66 -0.37
CA ARG A 24 -17.85 -1.83 0.20
C ARG A 24 -18.38 -2.81 -0.85
N ASP A 25 -18.34 -2.41 -2.12
CA ASP A 25 -18.95 -3.08 -3.27
C ASP A 25 -17.91 -3.68 -4.24
N GLY A 26 -16.66 -3.82 -3.78
CA GLY A 26 -15.59 -4.38 -4.59
C GLY A 26 -15.81 -5.85 -4.94
N ARG A 27 -15.37 -6.25 -6.14
CA ARG A 27 -15.68 -7.57 -6.72
C ARG A 27 -14.49 -8.51 -6.87
N HIS A 28 -13.26 -8.00 -6.76
CA HIS A 28 -12.05 -8.81 -6.87
C HIS A 28 -11.04 -8.48 -5.78
N VAL A 29 -10.13 -9.41 -5.48
CA VAL A 29 -8.97 -9.16 -4.62
C VAL A 29 -7.79 -8.78 -5.50
N LEU A 30 -7.11 -7.68 -5.18
CA LEU A 30 -5.91 -7.24 -5.88
C LEU A 30 -4.66 -7.64 -5.07
N VAL A 31 -3.81 -8.49 -5.62
CA VAL A 31 -2.51 -8.83 -5.05
C VAL A 31 -1.43 -7.97 -5.71
N THR A 32 -0.64 -7.25 -4.92
CA THR A 32 0.49 -6.46 -5.42
C THR A 32 1.81 -6.97 -4.85
N THR A 33 2.82 -7.10 -5.72
CA THR A 33 4.12 -7.68 -5.34
C THR A 33 5.18 -6.62 -5.06
N GLN A 34 6.20 -7.01 -4.30
CA GLN A 34 7.50 -6.32 -4.30
C GLN A 34 8.33 -6.69 -5.54
N SER A 35 9.56 -6.17 -5.63
CA SER A 35 10.53 -6.60 -6.64
C SER A 35 11.05 -8.02 -6.35
N GLU A 36 11.51 -8.73 -7.37
CA GLU A 36 12.11 -10.07 -7.20
C GLU A 36 13.26 -10.07 -6.17
N LEU A 37 14.11 -9.05 -6.23
CA LEU A 37 15.24 -8.89 -5.31
C LEU A 37 14.79 -8.76 -3.84
N PHE A 38 13.64 -8.13 -3.58
CA PHE A 38 13.09 -8.07 -2.24
C PHE A 38 12.78 -9.48 -1.73
N TYR A 39 12.01 -10.27 -2.48
CA TYR A 39 11.65 -11.63 -2.06
C TYR A 39 12.89 -12.48 -1.85
N ARG A 40 13.81 -12.50 -2.83
CA ARG A 40 15.01 -13.32 -2.76
C ARG A 40 15.90 -12.99 -1.56
N TYR A 41 16.19 -11.70 -1.34
CA TYR A 41 17.17 -11.30 -0.32
C TYR A 41 16.56 -11.02 1.06
N ARG A 42 15.27 -10.67 1.14
CA ARG A 42 14.61 -10.38 2.43
C ARG A 42 13.84 -11.56 2.98
N LEU A 43 13.30 -12.41 2.11
CA LEU A 43 12.44 -13.53 2.50
C LEU A 43 13.04 -14.89 2.15
N GLY A 44 14.16 -14.95 1.41
CA GLY A 44 14.79 -16.20 1.03
C GLY A 44 13.96 -17.05 0.06
N LEU A 45 13.00 -16.44 -0.65
CA LEU A 45 12.07 -17.13 -1.54
C LEU A 45 11.81 -16.31 -2.81
N SER A 46 11.29 -16.93 -3.88
CA SER A 46 10.99 -16.20 -5.12
C SER A 46 9.68 -15.42 -5.02
N ARG A 47 9.53 -14.35 -5.81
CA ARG A 47 8.24 -13.62 -5.86
C ARG A 47 7.08 -14.56 -6.20
N ASP A 48 7.30 -15.47 -7.15
CA ASP A 48 6.27 -16.36 -7.64
C ASP A 48 5.84 -17.37 -6.57
N ALA A 49 6.77 -17.83 -5.73
CA ALA A 49 6.44 -18.67 -4.58
C ALA A 49 5.56 -17.92 -3.56
N TRP A 50 5.87 -16.65 -3.26
CA TRP A 50 5.02 -15.82 -2.39
C TRP A 50 3.63 -15.59 -3.00
N VAL A 51 3.57 -15.30 -4.30
CA VAL A 51 2.28 -15.09 -5.01
C VAL A 51 1.45 -16.37 -4.98
N ALA A 52 2.05 -17.53 -5.25
CA ALA A 52 1.37 -18.82 -5.23
C ALA A 52 0.79 -19.14 -3.85
N ASP A 53 1.58 -18.98 -2.77
CA ASP A 53 1.11 -19.15 -1.39
C ASP A 53 -0.04 -18.19 -1.04
N THR A 54 0.13 -16.91 -1.38
CA THR A 54 -0.88 -15.87 -1.13
C THR A 54 -2.19 -16.21 -1.85
N ILE A 55 -2.12 -16.62 -3.12
CA ILE A 55 -3.30 -17.04 -3.89
C ILE A 55 -3.96 -18.26 -3.26
N ALA A 56 -3.19 -19.28 -2.85
CA ALA A 56 -3.73 -20.48 -2.22
C ALA A 56 -4.51 -20.14 -0.94
N ARG A 57 -3.94 -19.30 -0.07
CA ARG A 57 -4.58 -18.82 1.17
C ARG A 57 -5.82 -17.96 0.92
N LEU A 58 -5.81 -17.15 -0.13
CA LEU A 58 -6.99 -16.38 -0.53
C LEU A 58 -8.11 -17.28 -1.06
N ARG A 59 -7.75 -18.30 -1.87
CA ARG A 59 -8.70 -19.25 -2.44
C ARG A 59 -9.34 -20.13 -1.38
N SER A 60 -8.67 -20.42 -0.27
CA SER A 60 -9.30 -21.13 0.85
C SER A 60 -10.33 -20.29 1.61
N ALA A 61 -10.36 -18.97 1.40
CA ALA A 61 -11.22 -18.04 2.15
C ALA A 61 -12.21 -17.25 1.29
N SER A 62 -12.06 -17.27 -0.05
CA SER A 62 -12.86 -16.44 -0.95
C SER A 62 -12.94 -17.01 -2.37
N GLU A 63 -14.14 -16.90 -2.95
CA GLU A 63 -14.43 -17.18 -4.36
C GLU A 63 -14.19 -15.98 -5.29
N ARG A 64 -13.87 -14.79 -4.74
CA ARG A 64 -13.67 -13.59 -5.58
C ARG A 64 -12.57 -13.81 -6.61
N PRO A 65 -12.69 -13.24 -7.82
CA PRO A 65 -11.57 -13.16 -8.75
C PRO A 65 -10.34 -12.55 -8.08
N ILE A 66 -9.16 -13.12 -8.35
CA ILE A 66 -7.89 -12.60 -7.85
C ILE A 66 -7.13 -12.01 -9.04
N ARG A 67 -6.70 -10.76 -8.91
CA ARG A 67 -5.85 -10.07 -9.90
C ARG A 67 -4.47 -9.86 -9.31
N VAL A 68 -3.42 -10.17 -10.06
CA VAL A 68 -2.04 -9.93 -9.64
C VAL A 68 -1.47 -8.76 -10.44
N CYS A 69 -0.98 -7.74 -9.74
CA CYS A 69 -0.32 -6.59 -10.34
C CYS A 69 1.13 -6.53 -9.84
N HIS A 70 2.07 -6.75 -10.75
CA HIS A 70 3.49 -6.75 -10.44
C HIS A 70 4.05 -5.33 -10.45
N LYS A 71 5.01 -5.08 -9.55
CA LYS A 71 5.79 -3.85 -9.56
C LYS A 71 6.52 -3.71 -10.91
N PRO A 72 6.40 -2.57 -11.63
CA PRO A 72 7.12 -2.35 -12.88
C PRO A 72 8.63 -2.48 -12.66
N ILE A 73 9.33 -3.15 -13.58
CA ILE A 73 10.78 -3.27 -13.57
C ILE A 73 11.36 -2.12 -14.39
N ALA A 74 12.12 -1.23 -13.76
CA ALA A 74 12.66 -0.02 -14.38
C ALA A 74 13.52 -0.28 -15.64
N SER A 75 14.14 -1.47 -15.77
CA SER A 75 15.00 -1.83 -16.91
C SER A 75 14.26 -2.29 -18.17
N ARG A 76 12.93 -2.42 -18.14
CA ARG A 76 12.15 -2.94 -19.28
C ARG A 76 11.23 -1.90 -19.94
N GLY A 77 11.41 -0.61 -19.65
CA GLY A 77 10.53 0.44 -20.19
C GLY A 77 9.07 0.29 -19.71
N ALA A 78 8.20 1.16 -20.23
CA ALA A 78 6.77 1.23 -19.87
C ALA A 78 5.97 -0.07 -20.14
N ASP A 79 6.56 -1.04 -20.85
CA ASP A 79 5.88 -2.23 -21.39
C ASP A 79 6.01 -3.50 -20.52
N ALA A 80 6.54 -3.41 -19.29
CA ALA A 80 6.80 -4.59 -18.46
C ALA A 80 5.73 -4.97 -17.42
N ALA A 81 4.62 -4.23 -17.37
CA ALA A 81 3.41 -4.69 -16.68
C ALA A 81 2.44 -5.19 -17.76
N ALA A 82 2.46 -6.49 -18.07
CA ALA A 82 1.44 -7.10 -18.90
C ALA A 82 0.09 -7.07 -18.14
N GLY A 83 -0.58 -5.92 -18.16
CA GLY A 83 -1.84 -5.71 -17.45
C GLY A 83 -2.20 -4.23 -17.30
N PRO A 84 -3.46 -3.93 -16.93
CA PRO A 84 -3.87 -2.57 -16.60
C PRO A 84 -2.98 -2.00 -15.49
N GLY A 85 -2.66 -0.70 -15.60
CA GLY A 85 -1.89 0.02 -14.57
C GLY A 85 -2.51 -0.13 -13.18
N PHE A 86 -1.73 0.14 -12.12
CA PHE A 86 -2.14 -0.07 -10.73
C PHE A 86 -3.53 0.52 -10.42
N GLU A 87 -3.79 1.75 -10.89
CA GLU A 87 -5.05 2.47 -10.68
C GLU A 87 -6.24 1.70 -11.30
N ALA A 88 -6.09 1.20 -12.52
CA ALA A 88 -7.10 0.40 -13.19
C ALA A 88 -7.27 -1.00 -12.57
N ALA A 89 -6.20 -1.58 -12.02
CA ALA A 89 -6.27 -2.84 -11.27
C ALA A 89 -6.95 -2.67 -9.90
N LEU A 90 -6.81 -1.50 -9.28
CA LEU A 90 -7.40 -1.13 -7.99
C LEU A 90 -8.88 -0.76 -8.12
N ALA A 91 -9.31 -0.25 -9.27
CA ALA A 91 -10.70 0.07 -9.55
C ALA A 91 -11.59 -1.18 -9.37
N GLY A 92 -12.59 -1.10 -8.49
CA GLY A 92 -13.47 -2.23 -8.17
C GLY A 92 -12.85 -3.31 -7.27
N ALA A 93 -11.65 -3.11 -6.72
CA ALA A 93 -11.07 -4.04 -5.75
C ALA A 93 -11.86 -4.02 -4.43
N HIS A 94 -12.14 -5.22 -3.91
CA HIS A 94 -12.70 -5.51 -2.58
C HIS A 94 -11.67 -5.25 -1.49
N ALA A 95 -10.43 -5.71 -1.72
CA ALA A 95 -9.29 -5.51 -0.85
C ALA A 95 -7.99 -5.57 -1.67
N LEU A 96 -6.95 -4.90 -1.17
CA LEU A 96 -5.59 -5.03 -1.67
C LEU A 96 -4.76 -5.90 -0.72
N VAL A 97 -4.10 -6.91 -1.26
CA VAL A 97 -3.15 -7.76 -0.53
C VAL A 97 -1.74 -7.43 -1.01
N THR A 98 -0.82 -7.20 -0.08
CA THR A 98 0.60 -7.01 -0.38
C THR A 98 1.46 -7.50 0.78
N HIS A 99 2.75 -7.69 0.54
CA HIS A 99 3.67 -7.96 1.64
C HIS A 99 3.93 -6.68 2.45
N SER A 100 4.46 -5.62 1.82
CA SER A 100 4.87 -4.39 2.52
C SER A 100 5.00 -3.18 1.58
N SER A 101 4.28 -3.19 0.45
CA SER A 101 4.42 -2.17 -0.59
C SER A 101 3.69 -0.88 -0.25
N SER A 102 4.18 0.26 -0.76
CA SER A 102 3.49 1.55 -0.65
C SER A 102 2.16 1.59 -1.41
N THR A 103 1.88 0.60 -2.26
CA THR A 103 0.55 0.39 -2.87
C THR A 103 -0.55 0.25 -1.81
N ALA A 104 -0.23 -0.23 -0.60
CA ALA A 104 -1.17 -0.25 0.51
C ALA A 104 -1.64 1.16 0.92
N VAL A 105 -0.73 2.14 0.95
CA VAL A 105 -1.10 3.55 1.26
C VAL A 105 -2.00 4.12 0.18
N LYS A 106 -1.70 3.84 -1.11
CA LYS A 106 -2.56 4.24 -2.23
C LYS A 106 -3.95 3.61 -2.16
N ALA A 107 -4.04 2.32 -1.83
CA ALA A 107 -5.32 1.64 -1.64
C ALA A 107 -6.14 2.28 -0.51
N LEU A 108 -5.50 2.60 0.62
CA LEU A 108 -6.15 3.26 1.75
C LEU A 108 -6.68 4.67 1.39
N LEU A 109 -5.92 5.46 0.63
CA LEU A 109 -6.40 6.74 0.06
C LEU A 109 -7.65 6.55 -0.80
N GLU A 110 -7.69 5.48 -1.59
CA GLU A 110 -8.79 5.13 -2.50
C GLU A 110 -9.98 4.42 -1.84
N GLY A 111 -9.99 4.31 -0.51
CA GLY A 111 -11.07 3.65 0.21
C GLY A 111 -11.04 2.13 0.15
N VAL A 112 -9.93 1.52 -0.23
CA VAL A 112 -9.81 0.05 -0.35
C VAL A 112 -9.11 -0.50 0.90
N PRO A 113 -9.72 -1.45 1.65
CA PRO A 113 -9.06 -2.06 2.80
C PRO A 113 -7.87 -2.91 2.35
N VAL A 114 -6.89 -3.06 3.25
CA VAL A 114 -5.62 -3.70 2.92
C VAL A 114 -5.30 -4.89 3.81
N PHE A 115 -4.60 -5.85 3.22
CA PHE A 115 -3.97 -6.96 3.93
C PHE A 115 -2.47 -6.91 3.70
N CYS A 116 -1.71 -6.81 4.79
CA CYS A 116 -0.25 -6.72 4.76
C CYS A 116 0.34 -8.00 5.35
N THR A 117 0.91 -8.87 4.52
CA THR A 117 1.51 -10.14 4.99
C THR A 117 2.89 -9.97 5.62
N GLY A 118 3.38 -8.73 5.72
CA GLY A 118 4.60 -8.36 6.39
C GLY A 118 4.46 -7.00 7.06
N ALA A 119 5.28 -6.75 8.09
CA ALA A 119 5.25 -5.49 8.83
C ALA A 119 5.60 -4.30 7.92
N CYS A 120 4.73 -3.29 7.90
CA CYS A 120 4.93 -2.04 7.18
C CYS A 120 4.10 -0.90 7.81
N ALA A 121 4.28 0.32 7.31
CA ALA A 121 3.56 1.49 7.82
C ALA A 121 2.03 1.38 7.76
N ALA A 122 1.50 0.56 6.84
CA ALA A 122 0.08 0.31 6.65
C ALA A 122 -0.47 -0.86 7.49
N SER A 123 0.38 -1.63 8.19
CA SER A 123 -0.07 -2.81 8.96
C SER A 123 -1.14 -2.48 9.99
N ARG A 124 -1.07 -1.29 10.63
CA ARG A 124 -2.09 -0.84 11.59
C ARG A 124 -3.43 -0.45 10.97
N MET A 125 -3.48 -0.24 9.66
CA MET A 125 -4.68 0.15 8.92
C MET A 125 -5.35 -1.06 8.23
N GLY A 126 -4.82 -2.26 8.42
CA GLY A 126 -5.26 -3.46 7.72
C GLY A 126 -5.13 -4.70 8.58
N LEU A 127 -5.23 -5.87 7.95
CA LEU A 127 -5.06 -7.18 8.58
C LEU A 127 -3.87 -7.93 7.99
N GLU A 128 -3.30 -8.86 8.74
CA GLU A 128 -2.32 -9.82 8.20
C GLU A 128 -3.00 -11.12 7.78
N ASP A 129 -4.05 -11.51 8.50
CA ASP A 129 -4.75 -12.77 8.31
C ASP A 129 -5.66 -12.75 7.07
N LEU A 130 -5.20 -13.42 6.01
CA LEU A 130 -5.94 -13.58 4.75
C LEU A 130 -7.23 -14.40 4.87
N ALA A 131 -7.40 -15.20 5.93
CA ALA A 131 -8.66 -15.92 6.16
C ALA A 131 -9.83 -14.94 6.40
N ARG A 132 -9.52 -13.70 6.78
CA ARG A 132 -10.49 -12.62 7.00
C ARG A 132 -10.73 -11.75 5.77
N ILE A 133 -10.32 -12.17 4.57
CA ILE A 133 -10.48 -11.39 3.33
C ILE A 133 -11.94 -10.96 3.08
N GLU A 134 -12.91 -11.74 3.53
CA GLU A 134 -14.35 -11.46 3.42
C GLU A 134 -14.90 -10.52 4.49
N SER A 135 -14.12 -10.24 5.54
CA SER A 135 -14.47 -9.30 6.61
C SER A 135 -13.28 -8.38 6.91
N PRO A 136 -12.92 -7.49 5.96
CA PRO A 136 -11.75 -6.62 6.12
C PRO A 136 -11.89 -5.67 7.31
N HIS A 137 -10.76 -5.12 7.75
CA HIS A 137 -10.73 -4.06 8.75
C HIS A 137 -10.87 -2.68 8.08
N TYR A 138 -11.68 -1.81 8.69
CA TYR A 138 -11.98 -0.46 8.19
C TYR A 138 -11.77 0.56 9.31
N PRO A 139 -10.52 0.92 9.65
CA PRO A 139 -10.24 1.86 10.73
C PRO A 139 -10.84 3.26 10.47
N GLU A 140 -11.32 3.91 11.52
CA GLU A 140 -11.85 5.29 11.46
C GLU A 140 -10.73 6.35 11.47
N ASP A 141 -9.55 6.00 11.99
CA ASP A 141 -8.40 6.89 12.19
C ASP A 141 -7.48 7.00 10.95
N ARG A 142 -7.99 6.67 9.76
CA ARG A 142 -7.19 6.70 8.51
C ARG A 142 -6.65 8.09 8.18
N ALA A 143 -7.42 9.15 8.45
CA ALA A 143 -6.97 10.51 8.18
C ALA A 143 -5.82 10.95 9.12
N PRO A 144 -5.94 10.85 10.45
CA PRO A 144 -4.82 11.09 11.36
C PRO A 144 -3.57 10.25 11.07
N TRP A 145 -3.76 8.98 10.65
CA TRP A 145 -2.64 8.12 10.23
C TRP A 145 -1.95 8.66 8.97
N LEU A 146 -2.72 9.07 7.94
CA LEU A 146 -2.17 9.66 6.72
C LEU A 146 -1.45 10.99 6.99
N TRP A 147 -1.96 11.81 7.90
CA TRP A 147 -1.29 13.06 8.31
C TRP A 147 0.08 12.77 8.93
N THR A 148 0.15 11.74 9.77
CA THR A 148 1.41 11.29 10.38
C THR A 148 2.41 10.82 9.32
N LEU A 149 1.94 10.07 8.31
CA LEU A 149 2.81 9.69 7.18
C LEU A 149 3.29 10.92 6.41
N ALA A 150 2.39 11.84 6.06
CA ALA A 150 2.71 13.05 5.31
C ALA A 150 3.72 13.96 6.03
N ALA A 151 3.65 14.05 7.36
CA ALA A 151 4.61 14.78 8.19
C ALA A 151 6.06 14.25 8.09
N ASN A 152 6.23 13.03 7.56
CA ASN A 152 7.52 12.38 7.37
C ASN A 152 7.88 12.22 5.87
N GLN A 153 7.28 13.02 4.98
CA GLN A 153 7.54 12.99 3.55
C GLN A 153 7.91 14.38 3.04
N TRP A 154 8.92 14.44 2.18
CA TRP A 154 9.35 15.67 1.49
C TRP A 154 9.37 15.45 -0.01
N THR A 155 9.01 16.49 -0.76
CA THR A 155 9.16 16.52 -2.22
C THR A 155 10.63 16.68 -2.59
N LEU A 156 11.00 16.32 -3.83
CA LEU A 156 12.36 16.54 -4.32
C LEU A 156 12.76 18.02 -4.32
N ALA A 157 11.80 18.93 -4.55
CA ALA A 157 12.03 20.37 -4.46
C ALA A 157 12.37 20.81 -3.03
N GLU A 158 11.60 20.34 -2.04
CA GLU A 158 11.87 20.61 -0.61
C GLU A 158 13.18 20.00 -0.11
N MET A 159 13.63 18.91 -0.74
CA MET A 159 14.96 18.36 -0.48
C MET A 159 16.04 19.23 -1.11
N ALA A 160 15.84 19.69 -2.34
CA ALA A 160 16.79 20.50 -3.10
C ALA A 160 16.99 21.92 -2.52
N ASP A 161 15.92 22.56 -2.03
CA ASP A 161 15.96 23.92 -1.45
C ASP A 161 16.31 23.95 0.05
N GLY A 162 16.62 22.78 0.63
CA GLY A 162 17.01 22.61 2.02
C GLY A 162 15.86 22.69 3.04
N THR A 163 14.59 22.79 2.61
CA THR A 163 13.42 22.77 3.51
C THR A 163 13.40 21.51 4.37
N CYS A 164 13.65 20.34 3.77
CA CYS A 164 13.75 19.07 4.48
C CYS A 164 14.80 19.12 5.61
N TRP A 165 16.01 19.61 5.29
CA TRP A 165 17.09 19.70 6.28
C TRP A 165 16.73 20.65 7.43
N ARG A 166 16.15 21.81 7.12
CA ARG A 166 15.72 22.78 8.13
C ARG A 166 14.61 22.22 9.02
N GLU A 167 13.65 21.48 8.49
CA GLU A 167 12.59 20.87 9.29
C GLU A 167 13.10 19.73 10.18
N LEU A 168 14.09 18.95 9.73
CA LEU A 168 14.69 17.87 10.52
C LEU A 168 15.63 18.35 11.63
N HIS A 169 16.29 19.50 11.42
CA HIS A 169 17.33 20.03 12.31
C HIS A 169 16.98 21.37 12.98
N GLY A 170 15.80 21.92 12.70
CA GLY A 170 15.32 23.15 13.32
C GLY A 170 15.04 22.99 14.81
N PRO A 171 14.99 24.09 15.57
CA PRO A 171 14.55 24.04 16.96
C PRO A 171 13.13 23.47 17.02
N ARG A 172 12.92 22.47 17.89
CA ARG A 172 11.63 21.80 18.09
C ARG A 172 10.66 22.67 18.88
#